data_AF-A0A3B3C0K6-F1
#
_entry.id   AF-A0A3B3C0K6-F1
#
_cell.length_a   1.000
_cell.length_b   1.000
_cell.length_c   1.000
_cell.angle_alpha   90.00
_cell.angle_beta   90.00
_cell.angle_gamma   90.00
#
_symmetry.space_group_name_H-M   'P 1'
#
loop_
_entity.id
_entity.type
_entity.pdbx_description
1 polymer ?
#
loop_
_entity_poly.entity_id
_entity_poly.type
_entity_poly.pdbx_seq_one_letter_code
_entity_poly.pdbx_strand_id
1 'polypeptide(L)'
;KIPQRCWGTQPQRCWGTQPQRCWGTQPQRCWGTQPQRCWGTQPQRCWGTQPQRCWGTQPQRCWGTQPQRCWGTQPQRCWGTQPQRCWGTQPQRCWGTQPQRCWGTQPQRCWGTQPQRCWGTQPQRCWGTQPQRCWGTQPQRCWGTQPQRCWGTQPQRCWGTQPQRYDPHSPFRVLLQTRKGTCSSFLSGNVSKS
;
A
#
# COMPACT_ATOMS: atom_id res chain seq x y z
N LYS A 1 -24.26 16.01 15.30
CA LYS A 1 -23.01 16.76 15.59
C LYS A 1 -22.52 17.43 14.31
N ILE A 2 -22.34 18.75 14.33
CA ILE A 2 -21.84 19.52 13.17
C ILE A 2 -20.36 19.18 12.97
N PRO A 3 -19.89 18.92 11.75
CA PRO A 3 -18.48 18.71 11.50
C PRO A 3 -17.69 20.02 11.60
N GLN A 4 -16.51 19.99 12.22
CA GLN A 4 -15.58 21.11 12.19
C GLN A 4 -15.07 21.28 10.75
N ARG A 5 -15.34 22.43 10.14
CA ARG A 5 -14.90 22.77 8.79
C ARG A 5 -13.78 23.79 8.86
N CYS A 6 -12.58 23.40 8.44
CA CYS A 6 -11.41 24.27 8.37
C CYS A 6 -11.15 24.60 6.89
N TRP A 7 -11.25 25.87 6.51
CA TRP A 7 -10.91 26.38 5.17
C TRP A 7 -9.84 27.46 5.32
N GLY A 8 -8.76 27.40 4.54
CA GLY A 8 -7.78 28.49 4.58
C GLY A 8 -6.54 28.29 3.73
N THR A 9 -5.90 29.42 3.47
CA THR A 9 -4.58 29.57 2.83
C THR A 9 -3.43 29.60 3.85
N GLN A 10 -3.72 29.30 5.11
CA GLN A 10 -2.75 29.16 6.20
C GLN A 10 -2.68 27.71 6.71
N PRO A 11 -1.56 27.26 7.31
CA PRO A 11 -1.43 25.94 7.91
C PRO A 11 -2.57 25.65 8.89
N GLN A 12 -3.24 24.51 8.73
CA GLN A 12 -4.40 24.14 9.54
C GLN A 12 -4.03 23.10 10.59
N ARG A 13 -4.40 23.35 11.83
CA ARG A 13 -4.35 22.38 12.93
C ARG A 13 -5.76 22.22 13.50
N CYS A 14 -6.41 21.11 13.15
CA CYS A 14 -7.76 20.82 13.66
C CYS A 14 -7.66 19.71 14.71
N TRP A 15 -8.15 19.99 15.93
CA TRP A 15 -8.17 19.07 17.08
C TRP A 15 -9.61 18.94 17.56
N GLY A 16 -10.09 17.71 17.79
CA GLY A 16 -11.41 17.58 18.40
C GLY A 16 -12.06 16.21 18.36
N THR A 17 -13.21 16.14 19.02
CA THR A 17 -14.09 14.96 19.15
C THR A 17 -15.30 15.04 18.20
N GLN A 18 -15.23 15.93 17.20
CA GLN A 18 -16.22 16.08 16.13
C GLN A 18 -15.60 15.68 14.79
N PRO A 19 -16.40 15.25 13.79
CA PRO A 19 -15.88 14.95 12.46
C PRO A 19 -15.19 16.19 11.87
N GLN A 20 -14.04 16.00 11.23
CA GLN A 20 -13.24 17.10 10.68
C GLN A 20 -13.26 17.06 9.16
N ARG A 21 -13.48 18.22 8.55
CA ARG A 21 -13.31 18.44 7.11
C ARG A 21 -12.36 19.61 6.90
N CYS A 22 -11.20 19.33 6.33
CA CYS A 22 -10.16 20.33 6.10
C CYS A 22 -9.94 20.48 4.59
N TRP A 23 -9.94 21.73 4.13
CA TRP A 23 -9.63 22.13 2.77
C TRP A 23 -8.61 23.26 2.80
N GLY A 24 -7.56 23.16 1.99
CA GLY A 24 -6.56 24.22 1.95
C GLY A 24 -5.34 23.92 1.07
N THR A 25 -4.62 24.98 0.76
CA THR A 25 -3.39 24.98 -0.04
C THR A 25 -2.14 25.02 0.82
N GLN A 26 -2.27 24.78 2.13
CA GLN A 26 -1.19 24.76 3.13
C GLN A 26 -1.17 23.43 3.90
N PRO A 27 -0.07 23.11 4.62
CA PRO A 27 0.02 21.89 5.41
C PRO A 27 -1.14 21.72 6.40
N GLN A 28 -1.71 20.52 6.44
CA GLN A 28 -2.83 20.19 7.32
C GLN A 28 -2.40 19.14 8.35
N ARG A 29 -2.73 19.39 9.62
CA ARG A 29 -2.63 18.40 10.70
C ARG A 29 -3.98 18.25 11.37
N CYS A 30 -4.50 17.02 11.34
CA CYS A 30 -5.77 16.68 11.97
C CYS A 30 -5.55 15.64 13.06
N TRP A 31 -6.07 15.91 14.25
CA TRP A 31 -6.13 14.96 15.35
C TRP A 31 -7.54 14.86 15.89
N GLY A 32 -8.02 13.63 16.11
CA GLY A 32 -9.34 13.44 16.67
C GLY A 32 -9.80 12.00 16.78
N THR A 33 -10.92 11.83 17.49
CA THR A 33 -11.58 10.54 17.73
C THR A 33 -12.82 10.35 16.86
N GLN A 34 -12.95 11.15 15.79
CA GLN A 34 -14.05 11.15 14.83
C GLN A 34 -13.52 11.10 13.39
N PRO A 35 -14.38 10.80 12.39
CA PRO A 35 -13.95 10.72 11.00
C PRO A 35 -13.29 12.00 10.49
N GLN A 36 -12.15 11.85 9.81
CA GLN A 36 -11.37 12.96 9.24
C GLN A 36 -11.39 12.88 7.72
N ARG A 37 -11.65 14.02 7.07
CA ARG A 37 -11.48 14.17 5.63
C ARG A 37 -10.63 15.39 5.31
N CYS A 38 -9.52 15.17 4.65
CA CYS A 38 -8.57 16.22 4.27
C CYS A 38 -8.44 16.30 2.75
N TRP A 39 -8.53 17.52 2.22
CA TRP A 39 -8.25 17.85 0.83
C TRP A 39 -7.26 19.01 0.78
N GLY A 40 -6.25 18.88 -0.09
CA GLY A 40 -5.28 19.95 -0.25
C GLY A 40 -4.12 19.63 -1.17
N THR A 41 -3.37 20.68 -1.50
CA THR A 41 -2.19 20.62 -2.39
C THR A 41 -0.87 20.66 -1.63
N GLN A 42 -0.90 20.46 -0.31
CA GLN A 42 0.25 20.48 0.60
C GLN A 42 0.24 19.26 1.53
N PRO A 43 1.34 18.97 2.26
CA PRO A 43 1.44 17.78 3.10
C PRO A 43 0.30 17.66 4.13
N GLN A 44 -0.28 16.47 4.20
CA GLN A 44 -1.37 16.15 5.12
C GLN A 44 -0.89 15.13 6.15
N ARG A 45 -1.19 15.40 7.43
CA ARG A 45 -1.01 14.43 8.51
C ARG A 45 -2.30 14.24 9.29
N CYS A 46 -2.81 13.01 9.30
CA CYS A 46 -4.01 12.65 10.04
C CYS A 46 -3.67 11.62 11.11
N TRP A 47 -4.13 11.88 12.33
CA TRP A 47 -4.07 10.95 13.45
C TRP A 47 -5.46 10.80 14.06
N GLY A 48 -5.88 9.57 14.33
CA GLY A 48 -7.17 9.34 14.96
C GLY A 48 -7.59 7.89 15.10
N THR A 49 -8.65 7.67 15.85
CA THR A 49 -9.22 6.34 16.12
C THR A 49 -10.45 6.03 15.27
N GLN A 50 -10.72 6.84 14.24
CA GLN A 50 -11.85 6.74 13.34
C GLN A 50 -11.41 6.84 11.87
N PRO A 51 -12.29 6.53 10.89
CA PRO A 51 -11.90 6.50 9.48
C PRO A 51 -11.28 7.81 8.98
N GLN A 52 -10.18 7.67 8.24
CA GLN A 52 -9.45 8.78 7.66
C GLN A 52 -9.52 8.72 6.14
N ARG A 53 -9.80 9.86 5.51
CA ARG A 53 -9.69 10.01 4.06
C ARG A 53 -8.84 11.23 3.72
N CYS A 54 -7.77 11.02 2.96
CA CYS A 54 -6.89 12.08 2.49
C CYS A 54 -6.85 12.11 0.97
N TRP A 55 -7.00 13.29 0.40
CA TRP A 55 -6.83 13.58 -1.02
C TRP A 55 -5.88 14.76 -1.18
N GLY A 56 -4.91 14.62 -2.08
CA GLY A 56 -3.99 15.70 -2.35
C GLY A 56 -2.84 15.37 -3.30
N THR A 57 -2.12 16.40 -3.68
CA THR A 57 -0.99 16.32 -4.63
C THR A 57 0.38 16.34 -3.94
N GLN A 58 0.40 16.21 -2.60
CA GLN A 58 1.60 16.25 -1.75
C GLN A 58 1.60 15.09 -0.74
N PRO A 59 2.73 14.84 -0.04
CA PRO A 59 2.85 13.67 0.84
C PRO A 59 1.75 13.56 1.89
N GLN A 60 1.20 12.37 2.03
CA GLN A 60 0.14 12.06 2.99
C GLN A 60 0.66 11.08 4.03
N ARG A 61 0.38 11.38 5.30
CA ARG A 61 0.63 10.44 6.40
C ARG A 61 -0.62 10.24 7.23
N CYS A 62 -1.07 9.01 7.32
CA CYS A 62 -2.23 8.61 8.12
C CYS A 62 -1.82 7.60 9.18
N TRP A 63 -2.23 7.86 10.41
CA TRP A 63 -2.08 6.95 11.54
C TRP A 63 -3.42 6.77 12.24
N GLY A 64 -3.81 5.52 12.50
CA GLY A 64 -5.05 5.26 13.21
C GLY A 64 -5.42 3.80 13.37
N THR A 65 -6.47 3.57 14.13
CA THR A 65 -6.99 2.22 14.44
C THR A 65 -8.23 1.85 13.62
N GLN A 66 -8.55 2.64 12.60
CA GLN A 66 -9.73 2.49 11.73
C GLN A 66 -9.34 2.63 10.25
N PRO A 67 -10.24 2.30 9.30
CA PRO A 67 -9.90 2.30 7.88
C PRO A 67 -9.32 3.61 7.37
N GLN A 68 -8.23 3.49 6.62
CA GLN A 68 -7.53 4.63 6.01
C GLN A 68 -7.65 4.56 4.50
N ARG A 69 -7.96 5.70 3.87
CA ARG A 69 -7.93 5.83 2.43
C ARG A 69 -7.13 7.07 2.02
N CYS A 70 -6.08 6.86 1.25
CA CYS A 70 -5.22 7.91 0.72
C CYS A 70 -5.26 7.89 -0.81
N TRP A 71 -5.49 9.06 -1.41
CA TRP A 71 -5.41 9.27 -2.84
C TRP A 71 -4.52 10.48 -3.13
N GLY A 72 -3.59 10.34 -4.07
CA GLY A 72 -2.71 11.43 -4.41
C GLY A 72 -1.58 11.11 -5.36
N THR A 73 -0.85 12.14 -5.78
CA THR A 73 0.25 12.02 -6.76
C THR A 73 1.63 12.06 -6.12
N GLN A 74 1.72 11.96 -4.79
CA GLN A 74 2.95 12.05 -4.00
C GLN A 74 2.99 10.93 -2.94
N PRO A 75 4.15 10.70 -2.26
CA PRO A 75 4.31 9.57 -1.36
C PRO A 75 3.24 9.46 -0.28
N GLN A 76 2.72 8.25 -0.09
CA GLN A 76 1.71 7.95 0.91
C GLN A 76 2.27 7.00 1.96
N ARG A 77 2.05 7.34 3.24
CA ARG A 77 2.37 6.47 4.37
C ARG A 77 1.14 6.26 5.22
N CYS A 78 0.70 5.02 5.32
CA CYS A 78 -0.41 4.60 6.16
C CYS A 78 0.07 3.63 7.23
N TRP A 79 -0.31 3.87 8.47
CA TRP A 79 -0.08 2.99 9.59
C TRP A 79 -1.37 2.77 10.36
N GLY A 80 -1.71 1.52 10.67
CA GLY A 80 -2.91 1.23 11.44
C GLY A 80 -3.25 -0.23 11.61
N THR A 81 -4.27 -0.49 12.42
CA THR A 81 -4.73 -1.85 12.76
C THR A 81 -5.97 -2.26 11.96
N GLN A 82 -6.36 -1.49 10.95
CA GLN A 82 -7.56 -1.68 10.12
C GLN A 82 -7.24 -1.52 8.63
N PRO A 83 -8.16 -1.87 7.70
CA PRO A 83 -7.88 -1.88 6.28
C PRO A 83 -7.34 -0.56 5.73
N GLN A 84 -6.28 -0.64 4.93
CA GLN A 84 -5.65 0.50 4.29
C GLN A 84 -5.83 0.42 2.78
N ARG A 85 -6.21 1.54 2.18
CA ARG A 85 -6.24 1.70 0.71
C ARG A 85 -5.43 2.92 0.31
N CYS A 86 -4.43 2.69 -0.52
CA CYS A 86 -3.58 3.74 -1.09
C CYS A 86 -3.70 3.69 -2.62
N TRP A 87 -3.95 4.86 -3.21
CA TRP A 87 -3.94 5.06 -4.65
C TRP A 87 -3.09 6.27 -5.02
N GLY A 88 -2.23 6.10 -6.01
CA GLY A 88 -1.39 7.21 -6.44
C GLY A 88 -0.29 6.85 -7.42
N THR A 89 0.41 7.88 -7.88
CA THR A 89 1.48 7.75 -8.89
C THR A 89 2.88 7.81 -8.29
N GLN A 90 3.02 7.74 -6.96
CA GLN A 90 4.27 7.85 -6.20
C GLN A 90 4.36 6.75 -5.12
N PRO A 91 5.53 6.56 -4.47
CA PRO A 91 5.74 5.45 -3.55
C PRO A 91 4.70 5.35 -2.43
N GLN A 92 4.23 4.13 -2.19
CA GLN A 92 3.24 3.84 -1.15
C GLN A 92 3.86 2.92 -0.10
N ARG A 93 3.60 3.25 1.18
CA ARG A 93 4.07 2.49 2.32
C ARG A 93 2.94 2.25 3.30
N CYS A 94 2.51 1.00 3.40
CA CYS A 94 1.43 0.55 4.27
C CYS A 94 1.97 -0.40 5.34
N TRP A 95 1.65 -0.11 6.60
CA TRP A 95 1.93 -0.98 7.73
C TRP A 95 0.68 -1.21 8.54
N GLY A 96 0.41 -2.47 8.89
CA GLY A 96 -0.76 -2.77 9.70
C GLY A 96 -1.07 -4.24 9.88
N THR A 97 -2.06 -4.53 10.72
CA THR A 97 -2.47 -5.90 11.05
C THR A 97 -3.72 -6.36 10.30
N GLN A 98 -4.17 -5.60 9.30
CA GLN A 98 -5.40 -5.82 8.52
C GLN A 98 -5.14 -5.66 7.01
N PRO A 99 -6.09 -6.03 6.13
CA PRO A 99 -5.87 -6.04 4.69
C PRO A 99 -5.39 -4.72 4.11
N GLN A 100 -4.36 -4.80 3.27
CA GLN A 100 -3.79 -3.64 2.59
C GLN A 100 -4.04 -3.74 1.08
N ARG A 101 -4.46 -2.63 0.48
CA ARG A 101 -4.56 -2.49 -0.97
C ARG A 101 -3.78 -1.26 -1.43
N CYS A 102 -2.80 -1.49 -2.28
CA CYS A 102 -1.96 -0.45 -2.87
C CYS A 102 -2.09 -0.52 -4.39
N TRP A 103 -2.39 0.61 -5.00
CA TRP A 103 -2.53 0.76 -6.44
C TRP A 103 -1.73 1.98 -6.91
N GLY A 104 -0.88 1.81 -7.91
CA GLY A 104 -0.07 2.93 -8.37
C GLY A 104 1.05 2.58 -9.33
N THR A 105 1.69 3.60 -9.90
CA THR A 105 2.72 3.45 -10.93
C THR A 105 4.15 3.51 -10.39
N GLN A 106 4.34 3.53 -9.06
CA GLN A 106 5.63 3.67 -8.37
C GLN A 106 5.79 2.61 -7.27
N PRO A 107 6.98 2.45 -6.67
CA PRO A 107 7.26 1.37 -5.74
C PRO A 107 6.28 1.27 -4.57
N GLN A 108 5.80 0.06 -4.31
CA GLN A 108 4.88 -0.23 -3.22
C GLN A 108 5.56 -1.09 -2.16
N ARG A 109 5.37 -0.73 -0.90
CA ARG A 109 5.82 -1.51 0.25
C ARG A 109 4.66 -1.74 1.20
N CYS A 110 4.30 -3.00 1.38
CA CYS A 110 3.26 -3.46 2.28
C CYS A 110 3.85 -4.35 3.36
N TRP A 111 3.51 -4.07 4.61
CA TRP A 111 3.81 -4.93 5.73
C TRP A 111 2.58 -5.19 6.59
N GLY A 112 2.37 -6.44 6.95
CA GLY A 112 1.29 -6.79 7.85
C GLY A 112 1.01 -8.26 8.02
N THR A 113 0.12 -8.58 8.94
CA THR A 113 -0.26 -9.96 9.28
C THR A 113 -1.49 -10.46 8.53
N GLN A 114 -2.05 -9.68 7.61
CA GLN A 114 -3.29 -9.95 6.87
C GLN A 114 -3.09 -9.79 5.36
N PRO A 115 -4.07 -10.20 4.51
CA PRO A 115 -3.90 -10.23 3.07
C PRO A 115 -3.48 -8.90 2.45
N GLN A 116 -2.50 -8.96 1.57
CA GLN A 116 -1.97 -7.79 0.85
C GLN A 116 -2.29 -7.91 -0.62
N ARG A 117 -2.76 -6.80 -1.22
CA ARG A 117 -2.93 -6.68 -2.67
C ARG A 117 -2.18 -5.45 -3.19
N CYS A 118 -1.23 -5.68 -4.06
CA CYS A 118 -0.43 -4.66 -4.72
C CYS A 118 -0.64 -4.73 -6.23
N TRP A 119 -0.88 -3.58 -6.84
CA TRP A 119 -1.06 -3.45 -8.28
C TRP A 119 -0.29 -2.23 -8.77
N GLY A 120 0.56 -2.41 -9.78
CA GLY A 120 1.36 -1.32 -10.28
C GLY A 120 2.45 -1.68 -11.26
N THR A 121 3.03 -0.67 -11.89
CA THR A 121 4.03 -0.85 -12.96
C THR A 121 5.49 -0.81 -12.46
N GLN A 122 5.71 -0.70 -11.15
CA GLN A 122 7.03 -0.54 -10.51
C GLN A 122 7.23 -1.57 -9.38
N PRO A 123 8.46 -1.71 -8.83
CA PRO A 123 8.77 -2.77 -7.89
C PRO A 123 7.85 -2.84 -6.66
N GLN A 124 7.43 -4.05 -6.33
CA GLN A 124 6.54 -4.31 -5.20
C GLN A 124 7.27 -5.12 -4.14
N ARG A 125 7.15 -4.72 -2.87
CA ARG A 125 7.63 -5.50 -1.72
C ARG A 125 6.49 -5.74 -0.75
N CYS A 126 6.18 -7.01 -0.51
CA CYS A 126 5.14 -7.46 0.40
C CYS A 126 5.77 -8.34 1.48
N TRP A 127 5.51 -8.03 2.74
CA TRP A 127 5.99 -8.78 3.89
C TRP A 127 4.82 -9.11 4.81
N GLY A 128 4.58 -10.38 5.13
CA GLY A 128 3.45 -10.74 5.97
C GLY A 128 3.16 -12.21 6.14
N THR A 129 2.26 -12.56 7.06
CA THR A 129 1.96 -13.96 7.40
C THR A 129 0.77 -14.55 6.63
N GLN A 130 0.02 -13.73 5.90
CA GLN A 130 -1.21 -14.11 5.17
C GLN A 130 -1.04 -13.96 3.65
N PRO A 131 -2.03 -14.41 2.82
CA PRO A 131 -1.88 -14.42 1.38
C PRO A 131 -1.54 -13.07 0.76
N GLN A 132 -0.60 -13.10 -0.18
CA GLN A 132 -0.16 -11.90 -0.91
C GLN A 132 -0.55 -12.04 -2.38
N ARG A 133 -1.09 -10.97 -2.97
CA ARG A 133 -1.34 -10.87 -4.40
C ARG A 133 -0.65 -9.63 -4.96
N CYS A 134 0.27 -9.85 -5.89
CA CYS A 134 1.04 -8.81 -6.56
C CYS A 134 0.81 -8.90 -8.05
N TRP A 135 0.52 -7.77 -8.69
CA TRP A 135 0.39 -7.67 -10.14
C TRP A 135 1.18 -6.45 -10.63
N GLY A 136 2.01 -6.66 -11.64
CA GLY A 136 2.81 -5.57 -12.18
C GLY A 136 3.86 -5.97 -13.20
N THR A 137 4.42 -4.97 -13.87
CA THR A 137 5.39 -5.14 -14.96
C THR A 137 6.86 -5.09 -14.51
N GLN A 138 7.12 -4.98 -13.21
CA GLN A 138 8.46 -4.80 -12.62
C GLN A 138 8.69 -5.79 -11.47
N PRO A 139 9.93 -5.95 -10.96
CA PRO A 139 10.27 -6.98 -10.00
C PRO A 139 9.42 -6.98 -8.73
N GLN A 140 9.00 -8.18 -8.33
CA GLN A 140 8.17 -8.39 -7.15
C GLN A 140 8.96 -9.18 -6.11
N ARG A 141 8.95 -8.71 -4.85
CA ARG A 141 9.50 -9.44 -3.71
C ARG A 141 8.41 -9.69 -2.69
N CYS A 142 8.16 -10.95 -2.38
CA CYS A 142 7.15 -11.38 -1.43
C CYS A 142 7.79 -12.29 -0.38
N TRP A 143 7.50 -12.03 0.89
CA TRP A 143 7.94 -12.89 1.99
C TRP A 143 6.77 -13.15 2.91
N GLY A 144 6.56 -14.42 3.25
CA GLY A 144 5.47 -14.81 4.12
C GLY A 144 5.26 -16.30 4.30
N THR A 145 4.44 -16.64 5.28
CA THR A 145 4.14 -18.04 5.64
C THR A 145 3.01 -18.67 4.85
N GLN A 146 2.19 -17.86 4.16
CA GLN A 146 1.00 -18.27 3.41
C GLN A 146 1.19 -18.11 1.88
N PRO A 147 0.26 -18.62 1.05
CA PRO A 147 0.40 -18.59 -0.40
C PRO A 147 0.59 -17.18 -0.98
N GLN A 148 1.48 -17.05 -1.95
CA GLN A 148 1.69 -15.80 -2.67
C GLN A 148 1.36 -16.02 -4.15
N ARG A 149 0.67 -15.03 -4.74
CA ARG A 149 0.37 -15.01 -6.17
C ARG A 149 0.97 -13.77 -6.78
N CYS A 150 1.87 -13.96 -7.72
CA CYS A 150 2.59 -12.89 -8.38
C CYS A 150 2.37 -13.00 -9.89
N TRP A 151 1.91 -11.91 -10.52
CA TRP A 151 1.74 -11.82 -11.97
C TRP A 151 2.57 -10.67 -12.51
N GLY A 152 3.28 -10.91 -13.61
CA GLY A 152 4.13 -9.89 -14.20
C GLY A 152 5.11 -10.41 -15.23
N THR A 153 5.68 -9.46 -15.96
CA THR A 153 6.62 -9.68 -17.06
C THR A 153 8.09 -9.49 -16.62
N GLN A 154 8.40 -9.55 -15.33
CA GLN A 154 9.74 -9.32 -14.76
C GLN A 154 10.01 -10.29 -13.60
N PRO A 155 11.27 -10.43 -13.13
CA PRO A 155 11.63 -11.40 -12.10
C PRO A 155 10.81 -11.30 -10.81
N GLN A 156 10.42 -12.47 -10.29
CA GLN A 156 9.66 -12.59 -9.06
C GLN A 156 10.47 -13.38 -8.02
N ARG A 157 10.52 -12.87 -6.80
CA ARG A 157 11.24 -13.48 -5.68
C ARG A 157 10.30 -13.69 -4.50
N CYS A 158 9.98 -14.95 -4.24
CA CYS A 158 9.01 -15.35 -3.24
C CYS A 158 9.68 -16.26 -2.22
N TRP A 159 9.58 -15.89 -0.95
CA TRP A 159 10.05 -16.69 0.19
C TRP A 159 8.89 -17.07 1.06
N GLY A 160 8.79 -18.36 1.40
CA GLY A 160 7.73 -18.82 2.26
C GLY A 160 7.68 -20.33 2.49
N THR A 161 6.73 -20.76 3.31
CA THR A 161 6.55 -22.16 3.69
C THR A 161 5.43 -22.86 2.93
N GLN A 162 4.67 -22.12 2.10
CA GLN A 162 3.44 -22.55 1.44
C GLN A 162 3.51 -22.32 -0.09
N PRO A 163 2.58 -22.92 -0.87
CA PRO A 163 2.60 -22.89 -2.33
C PRO A 163 2.64 -21.48 -2.94
N GLN A 164 3.40 -21.34 -4.02
CA GLN A 164 3.58 -20.09 -4.76
C GLN A 164 2.95 -20.26 -6.14
N ARG A 165 2.13 -19.29 -6.60
CA ARG A 165 1.60 -19.29 -7.97
C ARG A 165 2.13 -18.08 -8.75
N TYR A 166 2.62 -18.34 -9.95
CA TYR A 166 3.15 -17.35 -10.87
C TYR A 166 2.47 -17.46 -12.24
N ASP A 167 2.70 -16.45 -13.09
CA ASP A 167 2.25 -16.45 -14.47
C ASP A 167 3.11 -17.41 -15.32
N PRO A 168 2.55 -18.47 -15.92
CA PRO A 168 3.32 -19.42 -16.73
C PRO A 168 3.88 -18.80 -18.02
N HIS A 169 3.36 -17.65 -18.46
CA HIS A 169 3.82 -16.95 -19.67
C HIS A 169 4.91 -15.92 -19.40
N SER A 170 5.42 -15.82 -18.17
CA SER A 170 6.53 -14.91 -17.88
C SER A 170 7.84 -15.46 -18.44
N PRO A 171 8.55 -14.74 -19.32
CA PRO A 171 9.84 -15.18 -19.85
C PRO A 171 10.99 -15.07 -18.82
N PHE A 172 10.70 -14.61 -17.60
CA PHE A 172 11.71 -14.30 -16.58
C PHE A 172 11.73 -15.30 -15.43
N ARG A 173 12.93 -15.52 -14.89
CA ARG A 173 13.22 -16.48 -13.83
C ARG A 173 12.48 -16.16 -12.52
N VAL A 174 11.75 -17.13 -11.99
CA VAL A 174 11.15 -17.09 -10.66
C VAL A 174 12.09 -17.78 -9.68
N LEU A 175 12.45 -17.10 -8.59
CA LEU A 175 13.29 -17.66 -7.53
C LEU A 175 12.42 -17.98 -6.31
N LEU A 176 12.35 -19.26 -5.98
CA LEU A 176 11.60 -19.81 -4.86
C LEU A 176 12.55 -20.34 -3.81
N GLN A 177 12.29 -19.99 -2.55
CA GLN A 177 13.02 -20.56 -1.43
C GLN A 177 12.05 -20.87 -0.30
N THR A 178 11.91 -22.17 -0.03
CA THR A 178 11.08 -22.69 1.06
C THR A 178 11.95 -23.35 2.13
N ARG A 179 11.47 -23.41 3.39
CA ARG A 179 12.18 -24.10 4.50
C ARG A 179 12.48 -25.59 4.21
N LYS A 180 11.85 -26.20 3.20
CA LYS A 180 12.11 -27.59 2.78
C LYS A 180 13.23 -27.74 1.74
N GLY A 181 14.07 -26.72 1.53
CA GLY A 181 15.34 -26.89 0.81
C GLY A 181 15.27 -26.89 -0.72
N THR A 182 14.12 -26.70 -1.35
CA THR A 182 14.04 -26.61 -2.81
C THR A 182 14.24 -25.18 -3.30
N CYS A 183 15.43 -24.91 -3.86
CA CYS A 183 15.70 -23.76 -4.71
C CYS A 183 15.24 -24.09 -6.14
N SER A 184 13.92 -24.17 -6.37
CA SER A 184 13.40 -24.41 -7.71
C SER A 184 13.41 -23.10 -8.47
N SER A 185 14.43 -22.90 -9.30
CA SER A 185 14.35 -21.94 -10.40
C SER A 185 13.69 -22.62 -11.58
N PHE A 186 12.45 -22.25 -11.89
CA PHE A 186 11.84 -22.65 -13.16
C PHE A 186 12.48 -21.84 -14.29
N LEU A 187 13.20 -22.53 -15.18
CA LEU A 187 13.55 -22.05 -16.51
C LEU A 187 12.38 -22.46 -17.42
N SER A 188 11.51 -21.53 -17.81
CA SER A 188 10.64 -21.78 -18.95
C SER A 188 11.53 -21.74 -20.19
N GLY A 189 11.60 -22.87 -20.89
CA GLY A 189 12.59 -23.18 -21.91
C GLY A 189 12.59 -22.25 -23.12
N ASN A 190 13.71 -22.34 -23.84
CA ASN A 190 14.01 -21.71 -25.13
C ASN A 190 12.78 -21.54 -26.02
N VAL A 191 12.46 -20.28 -26.34
CA VAL A 191 11.82 -19.99 -27.62
C VAL A 191 12.95 -19.98 -28.65
N SER A 192 13.26 -21.15 -29.20
CA SER A 192 13.85 -21.21 -30.54
C SER A 192 12.85 -20.53 -31.48
N LYS A 193 13.19 -19.34 -31.96
CA LYS A 193 12.63 -18.82 -33.20
C LYS A 193 13.66 -19.08 -34.28
N SER A 194 13.28 -19.94 -35.22
CA SER A 194 13.83 -20.00 -36.57
C SER A 194 13.81 -18.63 -37.22
#